data_AF-A0A839HGL6-F1
#
_entry.id   AF-A0A839HGL6-F1
#
_cell.length_a   1.000
_cell.length_b   1.000
_cell.length_c   1.000
_cell.angle_alpha   90.00
_cell.angle_beta   90.00
_cell.angle_gamma   90.00
#
_symmetry.space_group_name_H-M   'P 1'
#
loop_
_entity.id
_entity.type
_entity.pdbx_description
1 polymer ?
#
loop_
_entity_poly.entity_id
_entity_poly.type
_entity_poly.pdbx_seq_one_letter_code
_entity_poly.pdbx_strand_id
1 'polypeptide(L)'
;MPTAVGFWYGVLLFVTLIGALNYQNNLGLLLTFLMISISLVSMHHTWYNLLGLRIQTQAGAPVFCGQMARFVVQLDTERGRTRYDLRIRGSSDVVDKIADSHAQVVMQMATQRRGPLPINEIEVSTRYPLGLFHAWSLVQADAVGLVYPSPAAHAKSPAQMFSIDHNAKGDHGVGADDFVGPRPYRAGDSPRHLDWKALARERGLITKQFGGDQAQRVWLDWAHLPAVDVETRLALLCRQVLDAADQQWVYGLRLPGVIIERNQGDAHRHRCLAALARFQISSESAVLEK
;
A
#
# COMPACT_ATOMS: atom_id res chain seq x y z
N MET A 1 -30.29 -2.67 16.81
CA MET A 1 -30.03 -3.06 18.22
C MET A 1 -30.09 -1.83 19.11
N PRO A 2 -30.66 -1.86 20.32
CA PRO A 2 -30.60 -0.73 21.24
C PRO A 2 -29.17 -0.52 21.74
N THR A 3 -28.76 0.74 21.90
CA THR A 3 -27.48 1.08 22.55
C THR A 3 -27.65 1.07 24.07
N ALA A 4 -26.55 1.22 24.83
CA ALA A 4 -26.63 1.41 26.28
C ALA A 4 -27.51 2.62 26.66
N VAL A 5 -27.45 3.70 25.88
CA VAL A 5 -28.31 4.89 26.04
C VAL A 5 -29.76 4.54 25.75
N GLY A 6 -30.02 3.81 24.65
CA GLY A 6 -31.36 3.34 24.31
C GLY A 6 -31.98 2.44 25.38
N PHE A 7 -31.16 1.60 26.02
CA PHE A 7 -31.60 0.76 27.13
C PHE A 7 -32.04 1.59 28.34
N TRP A 8 -31.20 2.52 28.81
CA TRP A 8 -31.54 3.40 29.94
C TRP A 8 -32.73 4.29 29.64
N TYR A 9 -32.85 4.77 28.40
CA TYR A 9 -34.01 5.50 27.94
C TYR A 9 -35.29 4.65 28.04
N GLY A 10 -35.23 3.38 27.65
CA GLY A 10 -36.34 2.43 27.81
C GLY A 10 -36.72 2.18 29.27
N VAL A 11 -35.73 2.06 30.16
CA VAL A 11 -35.96 1.94 31.62
C VAL A 11 -36.64 3.19 32.16
N LEU A 12 -36.17 4.38 31.79
CA LEU A 12 -36.78 5.64 32.20
C LEU A 12 -38.24 5.72 31.75
N LEU A 13 -38.51 5.39 30.47
CA LEU A 13 -39.88 5.35 29.95
C LEU A 13 -40.78 4.40 30.72
N PHE A 14 -40.26 3.23 31.09
CA PHE A 14 -41.03 2.25 31.84
C PHE A 14 -41.37 2.76 33.25
N VAL A 15 -40.41 3.40 33.94
CA VAL A 15 -40.63 4.01 35.25
C VAL A 15 -41.62 5.18 35.17
N THR A 16 -41.49 6.07 34.17
CA THR A 16 -42.42 7.20 34.00
C THR A 16 -43.83 6.73 33.65
N LEU A 17 -43.96 5.65 32.87
CA LEU A 17 -45.25 5.05 32.53
C LEU A 17 -45.95 4.52 33.78
N ILE A 18 -45.25 3.72 34.60
CA ILE A 18 -45.81 3.17 35.84
C ILE A 18 -46.20 4.29 36.80
N GLY A 19 -45.32 5.28 36.98
CA GLY A 19 -45.61 6.44 37.83
C GLY A 19 -46.86 7.19 37.35
N ALA A 20 -46.94 7.51 36.06
CA ALA A 20 -48.07 8.24 35.51
C ALA A 20 -49.40 7.45 35.61
N LEU A 21 -49.37 6.13 35.41
CA LEU A 21 -50.53 5.25 35.58
C LEU A 21 -50.99 5.18 37.04
N ASN A 22 -50.04 5.03 37.98
CA ASN A 22 -50.35 4.91 39.40
C ASN A 22 -51.01 6.20 39.94
N TYR A 23 -50.45 7.36 39.59
CA TYR A 23 -50.95 8.64 40.05
C TYR A 23 -52.07 9.24 39.17
N GLN A 24 -52.59 8.50 38.18
CA GLN A 24 -53.57 9.00 37.19
C GLN A 24 -53.17 10.35 36.57
N ASN A 25 -51.86 10.55 36.37
CA ASN A 25 -51.32 11.80 35.86
C ASN A 25 -51.38 11.83 34.32
N ASN A 26 -52.44 12.42 33.78
CA ASN A 26 -52.66 12.53 32.34
C ASN A 26 -51.50 13.23 31.59
N LEU A 27 -50.85 14.23 32.20
CA LEU A 27 -49.71 14.92 31.59
C LEU A 27 -48.48 14.01 31.50
N GLY A 28 -48.24 13.18 32.52
CA GLY A 28 -47.18 12.18 32.53
C GLY A 28 -47.38 11.10 31.46
N LEU A 29 -48.62 10.66 31.26
CA LEU A 29 -48.98 9.72 30.19
C LEU A 29 -48.73 10.34 28.80
N LEU A 30 -49.17 11.59 28.59
CA LEU A 30 -48.94 12.32 27.33
C LEU A 30 -47.44 12.39 26.98
N LEU A 31 -46.60 12.81 27.94
CA LEU A 31 -45.15 12.91 27.74
C LEU A 31 -44.53 11.55 27.42
N THR A 32 -44.93 10.50 28.15
CA THR A 32 -44.41 9.15 27.94
C THR A 32 -44.76 8.64 26.53
N PHE A 33 -46.00 8.81 26.08
CA PHE A 33 -46.39 8.43 24.71
C PHE A 33 -45.70 9.26 23.63
N LEU A 34 -45.45 10.55 23.86
CA LEU A 34 -44.66 11.39 22.96
C LEU A 34 -43.24 10.85 22.81
N MET A 35 -42.58 10.55 23.93
CA MET A 35 -41.22 10.01 23.94
C MET A 35 -41.13 8.62 23.29
N ILE A 36 -42.13 7.74 23.50
CA ILE A 36 -42.25 6.47 22.79
C ILE A 36 -42.36 6.72 21.28
N SER A 37 -43.19 7.68 20.85
CA SER A 37 -43.38 8.02 19.44
C SER A 37 -42.07 8.51 18.81
N ILE A 38 -41.34 9.40 19.49
CA ILE A 38 -40.02 9.88 19.06
C ILE A 38 -39.03 8.71 18.92
N SER A 39 -39.09 7.74 19.83
CA SER A 39 -38.19 6.57 19.79
C SER A 39 -38.49 5.66 18.60
N LEU A 40 -39.76 5.40 18.31
CA LEU A 40 -40.18 4.62 17.14
C LEU A 40 -39.75 5.29 15.84
N VAL A 41 -39.97 6.60 15.73
CA VAL A 41 -39.51 7.41 14.59
C VAL A 41 -37.99 7.36 14.47
N SER A 42 -37.26 7.50 15.59
CA SER A 42 -35.81 7.40 15.60
C SER A 42 -35.33 6.03 15.13
N MET A 43 -35.94 4.94 15.58
CA MET A 43 -35.61 3.57 15.15
C MET A 43 -35.79 3.41 13.63
N HIS A 44 -36.89 3.93 13.09
CA HIS A 44 -37.17 3.91 11.66
C HIS A 44 -36.10 4.67 10.87
N HIS A 45 -35.76 5.90 11.29
CA HIS A 45 -34.70 6.68 10.65
C HIS A 45 -33.33 6.01 10.74
N THR A 46 -32.98 5.36 11.86
CA THR A 46 -31.71 4.65 12.01
C THR A 46 -31.57 3.53 10.96
N TRP A 47 -32.63 2.75 10.74
CA TRP A 47 -32.62 1.70 9.72
C TRP A 47 -32.59 2.27 8.30
N TYR A 48 -33.46 3.24 8.01
CA TYR A 48 -33.53 3.86 6.70
C TYR A 48 -32.24 4.57 6.31
N ASN A 49 -31.45 5.07 7.27
CA ASN A 49 -30.18 5.74 7.01
C ASN A 49 -29.14 4.84 6.33
N LEU A 50 -29.24 3.51 6.45
CA LEU A 50 -28.36 2.57 5.73
C LEU A 50 -28.94 2.05 4.40
N LEU A 51 -30.26 2.09 4.23
CA LEU A 51 -30.93 1.55 3.03
C LEU A 51 -30.55 2.32 1.77
N GLY A 52 -30.12 1.62 0.72
CA GLY A 52 -29.79 2.23 -0.57
C GLY A 52 -28.43 2.93 -0.62
N LEU A 53 -27.59 2.76 0.42
CA LEU A 53 -26.19 3.19 0.39
C LEU A 53 -25.40 2.28 -0.55
N ARG A 54 -24.71 2.88 -1.53
CA ARG A 54 -23.78 2.15 -2.40
C ARG A 54 -22.38 2.40 -1.90
N ILE A 55 -21.59 1.34 -1.82
CA ILE A 55 -20.23 1.41 -1.31
C ILE A 55 -19.32 0.88 -2.40
N GLN A 56 -18.31 1.67 -2.73
CA GLN A 56 -17.23 1.26 -3.61
C GLN A 56 -15.92 1.35 -2.86
N THR A 57 -15.05 0.38 -3.09
CA THR A 57 -13.79 0.27 -2.38
C THR A 57 -12.65 0.25 -3.36
N GLN A 58 -11.64 1.07 -3.10
CA GLN A 58 -10.44 1.14 -3.92
C GLN A 58 -9.22 0.95 -3.02
N ALA A 59 -8.35 0.03 -3.41
CA ALA A 59 -7.06 -0.12 -2.76
C ALA A 59 -6.18 1.11 -3.05
N GLY A 60 -5.52 1.62 -2.02
CA GLY A 60 -4.53 2.67 -2.17
C GLY A 60 -3.22 2.16 -2.78
N ALA A 61 -2.21 3.04 -2.78
CA ALA A 61 -0.87 2.66 -3.22
C ALA A 61 -0.33 1.48 -2.39
N PRO A 62 0.42 0.55 -2.99
CA PRO A 62 1.06 -0.53 -2.25
C PRO A 62 1.98 -0.03 -1.16
N VAL A 63 2.03 -0.75 -0.04
CA VAL A 63 2.83 -0.40 1.14
C VAL A 63 3.79 -1.53 1.49
N PHE A 64 4.83 -1.23 2.27
CA PHE A 64 5.72 -2.26 2.79
C PHE A 64 5.12 -2.94 4.02
N CYS A 65 5.44 -4.22 4.21
CA CYS A 65 5.03 -4.97 5.39
C CYS A 65 5.49 -4.27 6.67
N GLY A 66 4.55 -4.10 7.61
CA GLY A 66 4.72 -3.32 8.84
C GLY A 66 4.16 -1.89 8.76
N GLN A 67 3.77 -1.43 7.56
CA GLN A 67 3.11 -0.14 7.38
C GLN A 67 1.56 -0.28 7.37
N MET A 68 0.87 0.85 7.43
CA MET A 68 -0.59 0.91 7.33
C MET A 68 -1.02 0.99 5.86
N ALA A 69 -1.67 -0.06 5.36
CA ALA A 69 -2.32 -0.04 4.06
C ALA A 69 -3.56 0.86 4.12
N ARG A 70 -3.77 1.66 3.07
CA ARG A 70 -4.90 2.58 2.97
C ARG A 70 -5.88 2.06 1.92
N PHE A 71 -7.15 2.03 2.28
CA PHE A 71 -8.24 1.72 1.37
C PHE A 71 -9.22 2.88 1.36
N VAL A 72 -9.49 3.40 0.17
CA VAL A 72 -10.44 4.50 -0.01
C VAL A 72 -11.81 3.88 -0.22
N VAL A 73 -12.73 4.19 0.69
CA VAL A 73 -14.12 3.77 0.63
C VAL A 73 -14.96 4.95 0.17
N GLN A 74 -15.55 4.83 -1.00
CA GLN A 74 -16.50 5.80 -1.54
C GLN A 74 -17.90 5.37 -1.13
N LEU A 75 -18.61 6.28 -0.49
CA LEU A 75 -19.99 6.14 -0.05
C LEU A 75 -20.87 6.98 -0.98
N ASP A 76 -21.64 6.31 -1.82
CA ASP A 76 -22.57 6.96 -2.74
C ASP A 76 -24.01 6.82 -2.22
N THR A 77 -24.75 7.93 -2.24
CA THR A 77 -26.17 7.99 -1.90
C THR A 77 -26.96 8.49 -3.11
N GLU A 78 -28.20 8.04 -3.22
CA GLU A 78 -29.13 8.55 -4.23
C GLU A 78 -29.34 10.06 -4.06
N ARG A 79 -29.41 10.79 -5.19
CA ARG A 79 -29.63 12.25 -5.19
C ARG A 79 -30.87 12.61 -4.39
N GLY A 80 -30.73 13.57 -3.47
CA GLY A 80 -31.80 14.06 -2.61
C GLY A 80 -31.92 13.37 -1.25
N ARG A 81 -31.14 12.33 -0.97
CA ARG A 81 -31.10 11.68 0.35
C ARG A 81 -29.82 12.04 1.11
N THR A 82 -29.94 12.93 2.08
CA THR A 82 -28.86 13.25 3.02
C THR A 82 -28.72 12.12 4.05
N ARG A 83 -27.50 11.61 4.21
CA ARG A 83 -27.16 10.61 5.23
C ARG A 83 -26.32 11.24 6.33
N TYR A 84 -26.48 10.78 7.55
CA TYR A 84 -25.79 11.33 8.73
C TYR A 84 -25.14 10.23 9.56
N ASP A 85 -24.07 10.57 10.29
CA ASP A 85 -23.36 9.67 11.23
C ASP A 85 -23.20 8.25 10.66
N LEU A 86 -22.48 8.16 9.54
CA LEU A 86 -22.06 6.88 8.96
C LEU A 86 -20.64 6.57 9.44
N ARG A 87 -20.46 5.35 9.93
CA ARG A 87 -19.19 4.87 10.50
C ARG A 87 -18.77 3.60 9.80
N ILE A 88 -17.50 3.55 9.44
CA ILE A 88 -16.91 2.38 8.81
C ILE A 88 -16.00 1.69 9.82
N ARG A 89 -16.20 0.40 10.07
CA ARG A 89 -15.34 -0.37 10.96
C ARG A 89 -13.91 -0.42 10.39
N GLY A 90 -12.92 -0.12 11.23
CA GLY A 90 -11.51 -0.06 10.81
C GLY A 90 -11.07 1.30 10.26
N SER A 91 -11.99 2.26 10.15
CA SER A 91 -11.66 3.68 10.01
C SER A 91 -11.80 4.37 11.36
N SER A 92 -10.91 5.33 11.65
CA SER A 92 -11.09 6.28 12.75
C SER A 92 -12.08 7.40 12.38
N ASP A 93 -12.33 7.58 11.09
CA ASP A 93 -13.14 8.69 10.58
C ASP A 93 -14.63 8.37 10.68
N VAL A 94 -15.38 9.31 11.24
CA VAL A 94 -16.84 9.33 11.24
C VAL A 94 -17.30 10.27 10.13
N VAL A 95 -18.18 9.80 9.26
CA VAL A 95 -18.80 10.65 8.24
C VAL A 95 -20.04 11.28 8.86
N ASP A 96 -19.89 12.51 9.33
CA ASP A 96 -20.97 13.24 10.00
C ASP A 96 -22.14 13.51 9.05
N LYS A 97 -21.87 13.80 7.78
CA LYS A 97 -22.90 14.12 6.78
C LYS A 97 -22.43 13.82 5.37
N ILE A 98 -23.29 13.14 4.59
CA ILE A 98 -23.20 13.06 3.13
C ILE A 98 -24.28 13.97 2.55
N ALA A 99 -23.90 15.19 2.18
CA ALA A 99 -24.81 16.19 1.61
C ALA A 99 -24.86 16.12 0.07
N ASP A 100 -23.71 15.85 -0.57
CA ASP A 100 -23.52 16.01 -2.03
C ASP A 100 -23.44 14.68 -2.78
N SER A 101 -24.33 13.73 -2.44
CA SER A 101 -24.47 12.42 -3.09
C SER A 101 -23.29 11.45 -2.97
N HIS A 102 -22.11 11.91 -2.55
CA HIS A 102 -20.93 11.07 -2.35
C HIS A 102 -20.10 11.55 -1.17
N ALA A 103 -19.39 10.64 -0.52
CA ALA A 103 -18.37 10.93 0.48
C ALA A 103 -17.23 9.91 0.39
N GLN A 104 -16.04 10.28 0.85
CA GLN A 104 -14.87 9.40 0.86
C GLN A 104 -14.35 9.23 2.28
N VAL A 105 -14.00 8.00 2.63
CA VAL A 105 -13.43 7.63 3.92
C VAL A 105 -12.18 6.80 3.68
N VAL A 106 -11.13 7.04 4.46
CA VAL A 106 -9.91 6.25 4.37
C VAL A 106 -9.88 5.23 5.51
N MET A 107 -10.00 3.96 5.16
CA MET A 107 -9.76 2.86 6.09
C MET A 107 -8.26 2.56 6.14
N GLN A 108 -7.73 2.33 7.35
CA GLN A 108 -6.33 1.95 7.55
C GLN A 108 -6.25 0.54 8.12
N MET A 109 -5.39 -0.29 7.53
CA MET A 109 -5.18 -1.66 7.96
C MET A 109 -3.70 -1.92 8.22
N ALA A 110 -3.38 -2.42 9.41
CA ALA A 110 -2.02 -2.82 9.75
C ALA A 110 -1.61 -4.05 8.92
N THR A 111 -0.48 -3.96 8.25
CA THR A 111 0.05 -5.07 7.44
C THR A 111 1.05 -5.90 8.23
N GLN A 112 0.81 -7.21 8.33
CA GLN A 112 1.70 -8.14 9.05
C GLN A 112 2.44 -9.11 8.13
N ARG A 113 1.91 -9.34 6.93
CA ARG A 113 2.50 -10.27 5.94
C ARG A 113 2.49 -9.60 4.57
N ARG A 114 3.49 -9.91 3.75
CA ARG A 114 3.53 -9.50 2.35
C ARG A 114 2.48 -10.25 1.53
N GLY A 115 2.19 -9.72 0.35
CA GLY A 115 1.30 -10.32 -0.62
C GLY A 115 0.01 -9.53 -0.83
N PRO A 116 -0.98 -10.12 -1.53
CA PRO A 116 -2.28 -9.50 -1.69
C PRO A 116 -2.98 -9.38 -0.33
N LEU A 117 -3.54 -8.21 -0.05
CA LEU A 117 -4.36 -7.93 1.12
C LEU A 117 -5.80 -7.68 0.63
N PRO A 118 -6.66 -8.70 0.58
CA PRO A 118 -8.04 -8.56 0.16
C PRO A 118 -8.91 -7.93 1.26
N ILE A 119 -9.82 -7.06 0.85
CA ILE A 119 -10.98 -6.63 1.63
C ILE A 119 -12.21 -7.15 0.91
N ASN A 120 -12.87 -8.13 1.53
CA ASN A 120 -14.06 -8.78 0.98
C ASN A 120 -15.36 -8.16 1.50
N GLU A 121 -15.30 -7.57 2.70
CA GLU A 121 -16.48 -7.07 3.39
C GLU A 121 -16.13 -5.82 4.18
N ILE A 122 -17.06 -4.87 4.19
CA ILE A 122 -16.99 -3.67 5.02
C ILE A 122 -18.25 -3.57 5.86
N GLU A 123 -18.05 -3.40 7.17
CA GLU A 123 -19.14 -3.09 8.10
C GLU A 123 -19.36 -1.58 8.14
N VAL A 124 -20.54 -1.14 7.72
CA VAL A 124 -21.00 0.23 7.88
C VAL A 124 -22.09 0.29 8.94
N SER A 125 -21.99 1.26 9.83
CA SER A 125 -22.93 1.42 10.92
C SER A 125 -23.34 2.87 11.13
N THR A 126 -24.46 3.05 11.83
CA THR A 126 -24.99 4.37 12.19
C THR A 126 -25.69 4.33 13.54
N ARG A 127 -25.67 5.46 14.23
CA ARG A 127 -26.46 5.69 15.45
C ARG A 127 -27.39 6.90 15.31
N TYR A 128 -27.47 7.48 14.12
CA TYR A 128 -28.38 8.58 13.82
C TYR A 128 -29.86 8.16 14.03
N PRO A 129 -30.75 9.06 14.49
CA PRO A 129 -30.50 10.44 14.92
C PRO A 129 -30.12 10.62 16.40
N LEU A 130 -30.77 9.88 17.31
CA LEU A 130 -30.69 10.15 18.74
C LEU A 130 -29.66 9.30 19.49
N GLY A 131 -28.95 8.39 18.82
CA GLY A 131 -28.04 7.47 19.47
C GLY A 131 -28.71 6.34 20.27
N LEU A 132 -30.04 6.27 20.29
CA LEU A 132 -30.82 5.25 21.01
C LEU A 132 -30.66 3.86 20.37
N PHE A 133 -30.52 3.82 19.05
CA PHE A 133 -30.41 2.60 18.28
C PHE A 133 -29.10 2.59 17.49
N HIS A 134 -28.60 1.39 17.27
CA HIS A 134 -27.46 1.10 16.41
C HIS A 134 -27.93 0.17 15.30
N ALA A 135 -27.75 0.61 14.05
CA ALA A 135 -27.91 -0.22 12.87
C ALA A 135 -26.54 -0.41 12.22
N TRP A 136 -26.34 -1.58 11.63
CA TRP A 136 -25.14 -1.95 10.89
C TRP A 136 -25.52 -2.79 9.69
N SER A 137 -24.66 -2.78 8.68
CA SER A 137 -24.77 -3.58 7.47
C SER A 137 -23.38 -4.03 7.03
N LEU A 138 -23.26 -5.30 6.65
CA LEU A 138 -22.07 -5.82 5.99
C LEU A 138 -22.28 -5.68 4.48
N VAL A 139 -21.36 -4.97 3.83
CA VAL A 139 -21.41 -4.75 2.39
C VAL A 139 -20.22 -5.45 1.76
N GLN A 140 -20.49 -6.23 0.70
CA GLN A 140 -19.43 -6.86 -0.07
C GLN A 140 -18.56 -5.79 -0.72
N ALA A 141 -17.26 -5.97 -0.56
CA ALA A 141 -16.21 -5.17 -1.15
C ALA A 141 -15.32 -6.09 -1.97
N ASP A 142 -14.79 -5.61 -3.08
CA ASP A 142 -13.82 -6.35 -3.88
C ASP A 142 -12.64 -5.43 -4.17
N ALA A 143 -11.80 -5.24 -3.15
CA ALA A 143 -10.58 -4.47 -3.25
C ALA A 143 -9.40 -5.28 -2.75
N VAL A 144 -8.34 -5.34 -3.56
CA VAL A 144 -7.12 -6.06 -3.21
C VAL A 144 -5.96 -5.08 -3.19
N GLY A 145 -5.47 -4.79 -1.98
CA GLY A 145 -4.22 -4.07 -1.77
C GLY A 145 -3.03 -4.98 -2.02
N LEU A 146 -1.86 -4.41 -2.27
CA LEU A 146 -0.62 -5.16 -2.39
C LEU A 146 0.36 -4.71 -1.30
N VAL A 147 0.90 -5.68 -0.57
CA VAL A 147 1.89 -5.45 0.49
C VAL A 147 3.23 -5.99 0.04
N TYR A 148 4.22 -5.11 -0.10
CA TYR A 148 5.60 -5.48 -0.40
C TYR A 148 6.27 -6.13 0.82
N PRO A 149 7.26 -7.01 0.63
CA PRO A 149 8.11 -7.47 1.72
C PRO A 149 8.75 -6.29 2.45
N SER A 150 8.98 -6.42 3.76
CA SER A 150 9.70 -5.38 4.50
C SER A 150 11.16 -5.33 4.05
N PRO A 151 11.72 -4.18 3.66
CA PRO A 151 13.10 -4.10 3.22
C PRO A 151 14.05 -4.38 4.40
N ALA A 152 15.10 -5.16 4.16
CA ALA A 152 16.17 -5.32 5.13
C ALA A 152 16.84 -3.95 5.42
N ALA A 153 17.32 -3.74 6.65
CA ALA A 153 17.99 -2.49 7.04
C ALA A 153 19.21 -2.19 6.17
N HIS A 154 19.97 -3.24 5.85
CA HIS A 154 21.14 -3.17 4.97
C HIS A 154 21.16 -4.41 4.07
N ALA A 155 21.50 -4.21 2.80
CA ALA A 155 21.87 -5.27 1.89
C ALA A 155 23.23 -4.93 1.28
N LYS A 156 24.03 -5.95 0.96
CA LYS A 156 25.26 -5.74 0.18
C LYS A 156 24.86 -5.18 -1.18
N SER A 157 25.57 -4.13 -1.60
CA SER A 157 25.33 -3.49 -2.88
C SER A 157 25.46 -4.53 -3.99
N PRO A 158 24.47 -4.63 -4.90
CA PRO A 158 24.56 -5.54 -6.03
C PRO A 158 25.85 -5.36 -6.86
N ALA A 159 26.31 -4.12 -7.04
CA ALA A 159 27.56 -3.82 -7.75
C ALA A 159 28.80 -4.48 -7.10
N GLN A 160 28.78 -4.74 -5.78
CA GLN A 160 29.85 -5.43 -5.07
C GLN A 160 29.75 -6.96 -5.16
N MET A 161 28.57 -7.50 -5.51
CA MET A 161 28.41 -8.94 -5.77
C MET A 161 28.79 -9.33 -7.20
N PHE A 162 28.57 -8.42 -8.17
CA PHE A 162 28.82 -8.69 -9.60
C PHE A 162 30.12 -8.10 -10.14
N SER A 163 30.96 -7.48 -9.31
CA SER A 163 32.32 -7.04 -9.67
C SER A 163 33.30 -8.21 -9.94
N ILE A 164 32.81 -9.44 -10.12
CA ILE A 164 33.60 -10.63 -10.44
C ILE A 164 33.44 -11.05 -11.92
N ASP A 165 32.64 -10.36 -12.74
CA ASP A 165 32.55 -10.65 -14.18
C ASP A 165 33.53 -9.80 -15.01
N HIS A 166 34.83 -10.03 -14.80
CA HIS A 166 35.90 -9.49 -15.64
C HIS A 166 35.95 -10.12 -17.06
N ASN A 167 34.90 -10.81 -17.50
CA ASN A 167 34.85 -11.50 -18.79
C ASN A 167 33.73 -11.03 -19.75
N ALA A 168 33.17 -9.83 -19.54
CA ALA A 168 32.40 -9.14 -20.57
C ALA A 168 33.32 -8.59 -21.69
N LYS A 169 34.02 -9.47 -22.40
CA LYS A 169 34.48 -9.18 -23.76
C LYS A 169 33.23 -9.13 -24.64
N GLY A 170 32.71 -7.93 -24.88
CA GLY A 170 31.76 -7.71 -25.97
C GLY A 170 30.42 -7.05 -25.62
N ASP A 171 30.36 -6.15 -24.65
CA ASP A 171 29.29 -5.14 -24.62
C ASP A 171 29.90 -3.73 -24.45
N HIS A 172 30.79 -3.37 -25.39
CA HIS A 172 31.00 -1.97 -25.70
C HIS A 172 29.76 -1.52 -26.46
N GLY A 173 28.76 -1.05 -25.72
CA GLY A 173 27.56 -0.46 -26.30
C GLY A 173 27.93 0.57 -27.35
N VAL A 174 27.17 0.56 -28.45
CA VAL A 174 27.18 1.59 -29.49
C VAL A 174 26.92 2.94 -28.80
N GLY A 175 27.97 3.74 -28.61
CA GLY A 175 27.96 4.97 -27.82
C GLY A 175 29.21 5.20 -26.96
N ALA A 176 30.10 4.22 -26.82
CA ALA A 176 31.33 4.32 -26.02
C ALA A 176 32.46 5.15 -26.65
N ASP A 177 32.20 5.96 -27.69
CA ASP A 177 33.24 6.67 -28.46
C ASP A 177 32.99 8.18 -28.62
N ASP A 178 32.12 8.78 -27.80
CA ASP A 178 31.97 10.24 -27.80
C ASP A 178 33.13 10.89 -27.03
N PHE A 179 34.13 11.32 -27.80
CA PHE A 179 35.30 12.07 -27.36
C PHE A 179 34.88 13.40 -26.72
N VAL A 180 34.98 13.50 -25.40
CA VAL A 180 34.58 14.71 -24.63
C VAL A 180 35.61 15.85 -24.73
N GLY A 181 36.84 15.55 -25.15
CA GLY A 181 37.90 16.54 -25.37
C GLY A 181 39.22 16.21 -24.66
N PRO A 182 40.32 16.88 -25.07
CA PRO A 182 41.64 16.64 -24.52
C PRO A 182 41.81 17.30 -23.13
N ARG A 183 42.24 16.53 -22.12
CA ARG A 183 42.64 17.05 -20.81
C ARG A 183 44.16 16.86 -20.59
N PRO A 184 44.86 17.82 -19.96
CA PRO A 184 46.24 17.60 -19.54
C PRO A 184 46.34 16.46 -18.51
N TYR A 185 47.29 15.56 -18.76
CA TYR A 185 47.58 14.36 -17.96
C TYR A 185 47.85 14.68 -16.49
N ARG A 186 47.30 13.85 -15.60
CA ARG A 186 47.62 13.88 -14.15
C ARG A 186 48.23 12.55 -13.72
N ALA A 187 49.17 12.61 -12.78
CA ALA A 187 49.80 11.43 -12.22
C ALA A 187 48.75 10.52 -11.57
N GLY A 188 48.51 9.34 -12.16
CA GLY A 188 47.46 8.39 -11.78
C GLY A 188 46.64 7.87 -12.96
N ASP A 189 46.67 8.55 -14.12
CA ASP A 189 45.97 8.11 -15.32
C ASP A 189 46.64 6.88 -15.96
N SER A 190 45.83 5.91 -16.38
CA SER A 190 46.30 4.67 -17.00
C SER A 190 46.99 4.95 -18.35
N PRO A 191 48.20 4.41 -18.61
CA PRO A 191 48.99 4.71 -19.80
C PRO A 191 48.36 4.24 -21.12
N ARG A 192 47.27 3.47 -21.07
CA ARG A 192 46.51 3.02 -22.25
C ARG A 192 45.63 4.11 -22.88
N HIS A 193 45.34 5.20 -22.17
CA HIS A 193 44.48 6.31 -22.64
C HIS A 193 45.26 7.54 -23.13
N LEU A 194 46.58 7.41 -23.27
CA LEU A 194 47.46 8.44 -23.77
C LEU A 194 47.32 8.57 -25.29
N ASP A 195 47.04 9.79 -25.76
CA ASP A 195 47.06 10.09 -27.19
C ASP A 195 48.52 10.32 -27.65
N TRP A 196 49.19 9.23 -28.01
CA TRP A 196 50.58 9.25 -28.48
C TRP A 196 50.79 10.17 -29.70
N LYS A 197 49.74 10.43 -30.50
CA LYS A 197 49.82 11.37 -31.64
C LYS A 197 49.85 12.83 -31.20
N ALA A 198 49.27 13.16 -30.04
CA ALA A 198 49.36 14.51 -29.47
C ALA A 198 50.72 14.78 -28.82
N LEU A 199 51.34 13.75 -28.24
CA LEU A 199 52.68 13.82 -27.63
C LEU A 199 53.77 14.13 -28.68
N ALA A 200 53.67 13.55 -29.87
CA ALA A 200 54.62 13.76 -30.97
C ALA A 200 54.60 15.16 -31.60
N ARG A 201 53.64 16.02 -31.22
CA ARG A 201 53.47 17.40 -31.74
C ARG A 201 53.83 18.48 -30.69
N GLU A 202 54.57 18.13 -29.65
CA GLU A 202 55.04 19.05 -28.58
C GLU A 202 53.92 19.74 -27.76
N ARG A 203 52.68 19.22 -27.81
CA ARG A 203 51.51 19.83 -27.11
C ARG A 203 51.27 19.33 -25.68
N GLY A 204 52.23 18.64 -25.08
CA GLY A 204 52.13 18.05 -23.74
C GLY A 204 51.30 16.76 -23.69
N LEU A 205 51.34 16.08 -22.53
CA LEU A 205 50.61 14.83 -22.30
C LEU A 205 49.10 15.10 -22.20
N ILE A 206 48.34 14.53 -23.14
CA ILE A 206 46.88 14.68 -23.22
C ILE A 206 46.23 13.30 -23.04
N THR A 207 45.34 13.16 -22.05
CA THR A 207 44.54 11.95 -21.80
C THR A 207 43.19 12.08 -22.50
N LYS A 208 42.75 11.02 -23.20
CA LYS A 208 41.38 10.92 -23.74
C LYS A 208 40.41 10.56 -22.62
N GLN A 209 39.48 11.46 -22.31
CA GLN A 209 38.40 11.20 -21.36
C GLN A 209 37.17 10.68 -22.11
N PHE A 210 36.77 9.44 -21.82
CA PHE A 210 35.52 8.85 -22.29
C PHE A 210 34.44 9.16 -21.25
N GLY A 211 33.49 10.03 -21.60
CA GLY A 211 32.32 10.32 -20.77
C GLY A 211 31.17 9.42 -21.18
N GLY A 212 31.15 8.19 -20.67
CA GLY A 212 29.98 7.32 -20.78
C GLY A 212 29.20 7.36 -19.48
N ASP A 213 27.97 7.86 -19.53
CA ASP A 213 26.93 7.60 -18.52
C ASP A 213 26.62 6.09 -18.53
N GLN A 214 27.51 5.28 -17.94
CA GLN A 214 27.30 3.85 -17.80
C GLN A 214 26.33 3.65 -16.65
N ALA A 215 25.03 3.69 -16.95
CA ALA A 215 24.02 3.13 -16.06
C ALA A 215 24.43 1.68 -15.77
N GLN A 216 24.88 1.42 -14.54
CA GLN A 216 25.37 0.11 -14.14
C GLN A 216 24.25 -0.92 -14.37
N ARG A 217 24.58 -1.98 -15.11
CA ARG A 217 23.66 -3.06 -15.46
C ARG A 217 23.85 -4.22 -14.47
N VAL A 218 22.82 -4.54 -13.71
CA VAL A 218 22.91 -5.48 -12.58
C VAL A 218 21.82 -6.55 -12.66
N TRP A 219 22.12 -7.77 -12.21
CA TRP A 219 21.09 -8.78 -11.94
C TRP A 219 20.87 -8.92 -10.43
N LEU A 220 19.63 -8.95 -9.98
CA LEU A 220 19.28 -9.26 -8.59
C LEU A 220 18.82 -10.72 -8.55
N ASP A 221 19.69 -11.61 -8.07
CA ASP A 221 19.49 -13.05 -8.21
C ASP A 221 19.22 -13.72 -6.85
N TRP A 222 18.08 -14.41 -6.77
CA TRP A 222 17.67 -15.22 -5.62
C TRP A 222 18.72 -16.24 -5.18
N ALA A 223 19.42 -16.88 -6.12
CA ALA A 223 20.34 -17.98 -5.85
C ALA A 223 21.64 -17.51 -5.17
N HIS A 224 22.01 -16.24 -5.34
CA HIS A 224 23.26 -15.68 -4.85
C HIS A 224 23.15 -15.07 -3.44
N LEU A 225 21.99 -15.19 -2.80
CA LEU A 225 21.74 -14.65 -1.47
C LEU A 225 22.17 -15.63 -0.37
N PRO A 226 22.89 -15.15 0.67
CA PRO A 226 23.44 -16.01 1.72
C PRO A 226 22.39 -16.50 2.74
N ALA A 227 21.17 -15.97 2.73
CA ALA A 227 20.14 -16.33 3.70
C ALA A 227 19.55 -17.71 3.43
N VAL A 228 19.20 -18.46 4.48
CA VAL A 228 18.55 -19.78 4.35
C VAL A 228 17.03 -19.64 4.24
N ASP A 229 16.46 -18.66 4.95
CA ASP A 229 15.03 -18.43 4.99
C ASP A 229 14.53 -17.52 3.86
N VAL A 230 13.32 -17.84 3.42
CA VAL A 230 12.64 -17.22 2.27
C VAL A 230 12.37 -15.73 2.54
N GLU A 231 11.92 -15.41 3.75
CA GLU A 231 11.55 -14.04 4.13
C GLU A 231 12.76 -13.11 4.14
N THR A 232 13.88 -13.54 4.71
CA THR A 232 15.11 -12.74 4.72
C THR A 232 15.68 -12.56 3.32
N ARG A 233 15.61 -13.58 2.45
CA ARG A 233 15.97 -13.41 1.03
C ARG A 233 15.12 -12.36 0.34
N LEU A 234 13.81 -12.38 0.56
CA LEU A 234 12.90 -11.38 -0.02
C LEU A 234 13.12 -9.99 0.57
N ALA A 235 13.42 -9.87 1.86
CA ALA A 235 13.76 -8.60 2.50
C ALA A 235 15.07 -8.02 1.94
N LEU A 236 16.08 -8.86 1.70
CA LEU A 236 17.35 -8.47 1.07
C LEU A 236 17.14 -8.03 -0.39
N LEU A 237 16.39 -8.81 -1.19
CA LEU A 237 16.07 -8.45 -2.57
C LEU A 237 15.25 -7.17 -2.64
N CYS A 238 14.28 -7.02 -1.74
CA CYS A 238 13.51 -5.78 -1.62
C CYS A 238 14.43 -4.60 -1.39
N ARG A 239 15.39 -4.71 -0.47
CA ARG A 239 16.35 -3.64 -0.21
C ARG A 239 17.23 -3.36 -1.44
N GLN A 240 17.73 -4.39 -2.11
CA GLN A 240 18.53 -4.24 -3.32
C GLN A 240 17.77 -3.60 -4.50
N VAL A 241 16.49 -3.92 -4.67
CA VAL A 241 15.61 -3.28 -5.67
C VAL A 241 15.46 -1.79 -5.36
N LEU A 242 15.27 -1.42 -4.10
CA LEU A 242 15.19 -0.02 -3.68
C LEU A 242 16.51 0.71 -3.90
N ASP A 243 17.63 0.13 -3.47
CA ASP A 243 18.97 0.73 -3.64
C ASP A 243 19.31 0.93 -5.12
N ALA A 244 18.97 -0.03 -5.98
CA ALA A 244 19.20 0.05 -7.43
C ALA A 244 18.27 1.09 -8.09
N ALA A 245 17.02 1.20 -7.63
CA ALA A 245 16.08 2.21 -8.13
C ALA A 245 16.50 3.63 -7.70
N ASP A 246 16.92 3.82 -6.46
CA ASP A 246 17.39 5.12 -5.95
C ASP A 246 18.63 5.60 -6.70
N GLN A 247 19.50 4.67 -7.11
CA GLN A 247 20.70 4.96 -7.92
C GLN A 247 20.44 4.99 -9.43
N GLN A 248 19.17 4.85 -9.86
CA GLN A 248 18.75 4.84 -11.28
C GLN A 248 19.50 3.80 -12.13
N TRP A 249 19.85 2.66 -11.54
CA TRP A 249 20.51 1.57 -12.25
C TRP A 249 19.54 0.81 -13.16
N VAL A 250 20.12 0.15 -14.18
CA VAL A 250 19.38 -0.79 -15.03
C VAL A 250 19.52 -2.18 -14.41
N TYR A 251 18.46 -2.68 -13.76
CA TYR A 251 18.54 -3.96 -13.04
C TYR A 251 17.46 -4.95 -13.48
N GLY A 252 17.76 -6.23 -13.42
CA GLY A 252 16.82 -7.34 -13.63
C GLY A 252 16.60 -8.11 -12.33
N LEU A 253 15.48 -8.82 -12.21
CA LEU A 253 15.17 -9.63 -11.03
C LEU A 253 14.98 -11.10 -11.44
N ARG A 254 15.71 -12.01 -10.77
CA ARG A 254 15.57 -13.46 -10.94
C ARG A 254 15.07 -14.08 -9.64
N LEU A 255 13.86 -14.60 -9.69
CA LEU A 255 13.25 -15.42 -8.66
C LEU A 255 13.04 -16.84 -9.21
N PRO A 256 12.94 -17.86 -8.34
CA PRO A 256 12.53 -19.19 -8.78
C PRO A 256 11.20 -19.12 -9.54
N GLY A 257 11.20 -19.53 -10.81
CA GLY A 257 10.00 -19.51 -11.67
C GLY A 257 9.59 -18.15 -12.24
N VAL A 258 10.26 -17.03 -11.90
CA VAL A 258 9.96 -15.70 -12.43
C VAL A 258 11.24 -14.94 -12.78
N ILE A 259 11.39 -14.58 -14.05
CA ILE A 259 12.50 -13.73 -14.53
C ILE A 259 11.90 -12.43 -15.04
N ILE A 260 12.35 -11.31 -14.48
CA ILE A 260 12.03 -9.97 -14.95
C ILE A 260 13.29 -9.39 -15.58
N GLU A 261 13.20 -9.09 -16.87
CA GLU A 261 14.30 -8.51 -17.63
C GLU A 261 14.76 -7.16 -17.11
N ARG A 262 16.00 -6.82 -17.46
CA ARG A 262 16.65 -5.58 -17.05
C ARG A 262 15.89 -4.38 -17.58
N ASN A 263 15.50 -3.48 -16.68
CA ASN A 263 14.86 -2.22 -17.03
C ASN A 263 15.14 -1.20 -15.90
N GLN A 264 14.64 0.02 -16.05
CA GLN A 264 14.77 1.11 -15.09
C GLN A 264 13.44 1.86 -14.91
N GLY A 265 13.38 2.71 -13.88
CA GLY A 265 12.23 3.56 -13.60
C GLY A 265 11.21 2.97 -12.62
N ASP A 266 10.25 3.81 -12.21
CA ASP A 266 9.30 3.50 -11.14
C ASP A 266 8.36 2.33 -11.47
N ALA A 267 7.94 2.20 -12.73
CA ALA A 267 7.10 1.10 -13.19
C ALA A 267 7.83 -0.24 -13.06
N HIS A 268 9.13 -0.26 -13.34
CA HIS A 268 9.96 -1.46 -13.18
C HIS A 268 10.21 -1.79 -11.71
N ARG A 269 10.49 -0.77 -10.89
CA ARG A 269 10.57 -0.92 -9.42
C ARG A 269 9.30 -1.57 -8.87
N HIS A 270 8.14 -1.04 -9.23
CA HIS A 270 6.86 -1.58 -8.81
C HIS A 270 6.69 -3.03 -9.27
N ARG A 271 7.01 -3.34 -10.54
CA ARG A 271 6.91 -4.70 -11.09
C ARG A 271 7.77 -5.69 -10.31
N CYS A 272 9.00 -5.32 -9.98
CA CYS A 272 9.92 -6.15 -9.19
C CYS A 272 9.40 -6.36 -7.77
N LEU A 273 9.02 -5.29 -7.06
CA LEU A 273 8.47 -5.39 -5.70
C LEU A 273 7.16 -6.20 -5.66
N ALA A 274 6.32 -6.05 -6.68
CA ALA A 274 5.08 -6.78 -6.81
C ALA A 274 5.29 -8.29 -7.07
N ALA A 275 6.34 -8.66 -7.79
CA ALA A 275 6.75 -10.06 -7.93
C ALA A 275 7.26 -10.63 -6.61
N LEU A 276 8.08 -9.88 -5.86
CA LEU A 276 8.54 -10.28 -4.52
C LEU A 276 7.37 -10.47 -3.54
N ALA A 277 6.35 -9.59 -3.60
CA ALA A 277 5.15 -9.69 -2.79
C ALA A 277 4.33 -10.95 -3.08
N ARG A 278 4.20 -11.33 -4.36
CA ARG A 278 3.42 -12.49 -4.80
C ARG A 278 4.19 -13.81 -4.72
N PHE A 279 5.49 -13.76 -4.47
CA PHE A 279 6.34 -14.94 -4.45
C PHE A 279 5.99 -15.87 -3.27
N GLN A 280 5.56 -17.08 -3.61
CA GLN A 280 5.37 -18.21 -2.70
C GLN A 280 6.24 -19.35 -3.19
N ILE A 281 6.99 -19.99 -2.30
CA ILE A 281 7.65 -21.25 -2.64
C ILE A 281 6.58 -22.32 -2.56
N SER A 282 6.22 -22.89 -3.71
CA SER A 282 5.46 -24.13 -3.74
C SER A 282 6.32 -25.19 -3.05
N SER A 283 5.91 -25.62 -1.86
CA SER A 283 6.54 -26.69 -1.11
C SER A 283 6.18 -28.05 -1.73
N GLU A 284 6.55 -28.28 -2.99
CA GLU A 284 6.18 -29.51 -3.72
C GLU A 284 7.38 -30.23 -4.36
N SER A 285 8.61 -29.76 -4.12
CA SER A 285 9.83 -30.39 -4.66
C SER A 285 10.67 -31.17 -3.64
N ALA A 286 10.20 -31.35 -2.40
CA ALA A 286 10.95 -32.02 -1.32
C ALA A 286 10.61 -33.51 -1.12
N VAL A 287 9.80 -34.14 -2.00
CA VAL A 287 9.34 -35.54 -1.82
C VAL A 287 9.86 -36.50 -2.90
N LEU A 288 10.63 -36.06 -3.90
CA LEU A 288 11.13 -36.94 -4.98
C LEU A 288 12.60 -37.40 -4.85
N GLU A 289 13.23 -37.21 -3.69
CA GLU A 289 14.48 -37.90 -3.34
C GLU A 289 14.30 -38.66 -2.02
N LYS A 290 13.56 -39.78 -2.08
CA LYS A 290 13.72 -40.90 -1.17
C LYS A 290 13.51 -42.21 -1.91
#